data_AF-A0A846ELG6-F1
#
_entry.id   AF-A0A846ELG6-F1
#
_cell.length_a   1.000
_cell.length_b   1.000
_cell.length_c   1.000
_cell.angle_alpha   90.00
_cell.angle_beta   90.00
_cell.angle_gamma   90.00
#
_symmetry.space_group_name_H-M   'P 1'
#
loop_
_entity.id
_entity.type
_entity.pdbx_description
1 polymer ?
#
loop_
_entity_poly.entity_id
_entity_poly.type
_entity_poly.pdbx_seq_one_letter_code
_entity_poly.pdbx_strand_id
1 'polypeptide(L)' 'MKTDTIFYRLFQEIPSIFFELIGESPELAQNYEFSSIEVKQT' A
#
# COMPACT_ATOMS: atom_id res chain seq x y z
N MET A 1 14.95 -11.40 2.44
CA MET A 1 13.72 -11.32 1.61
C MET A 1 12.78 -12.47 1.97
N LYS A 2 12.25 -12.47 3.20
CA LYS A 2 10.99 -13.12 3.53
C LYS A 2 10.08 -11.96 3.88
N THR A 3 9.67 -11.20 2.86
CA THR A 3 8.64 -10.20 3.08
C THR A 3 7.38 -11.02 3.27
N ASP A 4 6.92 -11.11 4.51
CA ASP A 4 5.69 -11.81 4.87
C ASP A 4 4.61 -11.44 3.85
N THR A 5 4.18 -12.43 3.07
CA THR A 5 3.20 -12.27 1.99
C THR A 5 1.89 -11.66 2.50
N ILE A 6 1.69 -11.69 3.83
CA ILE A 6 0.60 -11.04 4.56
C ILE A 6 0.55 -9.55 4.29
N PHE A 7 1.66 -8.80 4.40
CA PHE A 7 1.64 -7.37 4.11
C PHE A 7 1.30 -7.11 2.64
N TYR A 8 1.88 -7.90 1.76
CA TYR A 8 1.64 -7.79 0.33
C TYR A 8 0.16 -8.01 -0.01
N ARG A 9 -0.45 -9.06 0.54
CA ARG A 9 -1.87 -9.35 0.37
C ARG A 9 -2.74 -8.30 1.02
N LEU A 10 -2.38 -7.84 2.22
CA LEU A 10 -3.14 -6.80 2.93
C LEU A 10 -3.19 -5.49 2.14
N PHE A 11 -2.07 -5.05 1.58
CA PHE A 11 -2.04 -3.84 0.74
C PHE A 11 -2.69 -4.06 -0.63
N GLN A 12 -2.65 -5.28 -1.16
CA GLN A 12 -3.35 -5.63 -2.40
C GLN A 12 -4.88 -5.68 -2.20
N GLU A 13 -5.35 -6.13 -1.04
CA GLU A 13 -6.77 -6.27 -0.71
C GLU A 13 -7.35 -4.96 -0.14
N ILE A 14 -6.53 -4.19 0.58
CA ILE A 14 -6.91 -2.94 1.27
C ILE A 14 -5.79 -1.90 1.09
N PRO A 15 -5.67 -1.24 -0.08
CA PRO A 15 -4.64 -0.22 -0.30
C PRO A 15 -4.85 1.05 0.54
N SER A 16 -6.08 1.31 0.99
CA SER A 16 -6.43 2.46 1.84
C SER A 16 -5.75 2.46 3.21
N ILE A 17 -5.43 1.28 3.76
CA ILE A 17 -4.79 1.15 5.07
C ILE A 17 -3.41 1.84 5.09
N PHE A 18 -2.73 1.90 3.94
CA PHE A 18 -1.45 2.59 3.81
C PHE A 18 -1.59 4.08 4.09
N PHE A 19 -2.61 4.72 3.51
CA PHE A 19 -2.88 6.14 3.70
C PHE A 19 -3.24 6.44 5.15
N GLU A 20 -4.06 5.61 5.78
CA GLU A 20 -4.39 5.77 7.20
C GLU A 20 -3.15 5.64 8.11
N LEU A 21 -2.24 4.72 7.81
CA LEU A 21 -1.00 4.52 8.57
C LEU A 21 -0.03 5.71 8.49
N ILE A 22 -0.05 6.45 7.37
CA ILE A 22 0.75 7.68 7.20
C ILE A 22 -0.01 8.95 7.61
N GLY A 23 -1.27 8.82 8.07
CA GLY A 23 -2.12 9.95 8.47
C GLY A 23 -2.78 10.72 7.30
N GLU A 24 -2.77 10.14 6.12
CA GLU A 24 -3.42 10.65 4.91
C GLU A 24 -4.85 10.12 4.79
N SER A 25 -5.67 10.81 3.98
CA SER A 25 -7.07 10.42 3.80
C SER A 25 -7.18 9.15 2.95
N PRO A 26 -7.96 8.13 3.38
CA PRO A 26 -8.17 6.91 2.60
C PRO A 26 -8.91 7.16 1.28
N GLU A 27 -9.49 8.34 1.10
CA GLU A 27 -10.09 8.82 -0.14
C GLU A 27 -9.08 8.89 -1.29
N LEU A 28 -7.82 9.19 -0.97
CA LEU A 28 -6.71 9.16 -1.93
C LEU A 28 -6.51 7.75 -2.50
N ALA A 29 -6.91 6.72 -1.74
CA ALA A 29 -6.84 5.34 -2.20
C ALA A 29 -7.80 5.03 -3.35
N GLN A 30 -8.90 5.78 -3.52
CA GLN A 30 -9.83 5.57 -4.64
C GLN A 30 -9.18 5.86 -6.00
N ASN A 31 -8.26 6.82 -6.04
CA ASN A 31 -7.46 7.14 -7.22
C ASN A 31 -6.09 6.47 -7.20
N TYR A 32 -5.77 5.69 -6.16
CA TYR A 32 -4.51 4.98 -6.03
C TYR A 32 -4.70 3.53 -6.45
N GLU A 33 -4.22 3.20 -7.64
CA GLU A 33 -4.07 1.80 -8.02
C GLU A 33 -2.80 1.26 -7.36
N PHE A 34 -2.94 0.21 -6.53
CA PHE A 34 -1.79 -0.52 -5.97
C PHE A 34 -1.09 -1.28 -7.10
N SER A 35 -0.37 -0.56 -7.95
CA SER A 35 0.70 -1.13 -8.73
C SER A 35 1.82 -1.42 -7.73
N SER A 36 2.28 -2.66 -7.70
CA SER A 36 3.49 -3.08 -6.98
C SER A 36 4.75 -2.42 -7.56
N ILE A 37 4.75 -1.09 -7.65
CA ILE A 37 5.92 -0.30 -7.97
C ILE A 37 6.76 -0.30 -6.70
N GLU A 38 7.70 -1.25 -6.63
CA GLU A 38 8.81 -1.18 -5.70
C GLU A 38 9.50 0.18 -5.90
N VAL A 39 9.18 1.17 -5.06
CA VAL A 39 9.89 2.44 -5.06
C VAL A 39 11.28 2.15 -4.51
N LYS A 40 12.23 1.84 -5.40
CA LYS A 40 13.65 1.81 -5.05
C LYS A 40 14.02 3.23 -4.65
N GLN A 41 14.11 3.47 -3.35
CA GLN A 41 14.73 4.66 -2.79
C GLN A 41 16.13 4.78 -3.42
N THR A 42 16.36 5.87 -4.16
CA THR A 42 17.68 6.21 -4.72
C THR A 42 18.50 6.96 -3.69
#